data_AF-A0A8H6BI56-F1
#
_entry.id   AF-A0A8H6BI56-F1
#
_cell.length_a   1.000
_cell.length_b   1.000
_cell.length_c   1.000
_cell.angle_alpha   90.00
_cell.angle_beta   90.00
_cell.angle_gamma   90.00
#
_symmetry.space_group_name_H-M   'P 1'
#
loop_
_entity.id
_entity.type
_entity.pdbx_description
1 polymer ?
#
loop_
_entity_poly.entity_id
_entity_poly.type
_entity_poly.pdbx_seq_one_letter_code
_entity_poly.pdbx_strand_id
1 'polypeptide(L)'
;MESTLIYRLSDGLPLSGSSDDSNTSEMITLKRQCKQIVNTLSIERGQAEAEANGNVEDVASSIENKGSGHTIHYLIASGVLYICITPEKFPKKLAYSYLSEISTEFGHVYGADLTRTGLKPYQFMQFDSFLSKTKKIYSDSRVQSNLDKMNSDLSDVKLIMNKNIESMLYRGDSLDKLQDLSQNLKLQSKKYRKYAQRINFKLLIKQYMPVVIVALLVLLILYRFLF
;
A
#
# COMPACT_ATOMS: atom_id res chain seq x y z
N MET A 1 17.21 11.32 7.51
CA MET A 1 15.94 10.72 7.04
C MET A 1 14.87 10.90 8.09
N GLU A 2 13.68 11.35 7.74
CA GLU A 2 12.61 11.58 8.72
C GLU A 2 11.60 10.45 8.75
N SER A 3 11.24 9.88 7.60
CA SER A 3 10.33 8.73 7.50
C SER A 3 10.75 7.79 6.38
N THR A 4 10.38 6.51 6.50
CA THR A 4 10.64 5.50 5.47
C THR A 4 9.46 4.55 5.40
N LEU A 5 8.99 4.27 4.19
CA LEU A 5 7.82 3.43 3.93
C LEU A 5 8.17 2.43 2.82
N ILE A 6 7.70 1.20 2.96
CA ILE A 6 7.95 0.12 2.01
C ILE A 6 6.60 -0.46 1.58
N TYR A 7 6.34 -0.48 0.28
CA TYR A 7 5.09 -0.95 -0.32
C TYR A 7 5.36 -1.99 -1.39
N ARG A 8 4.46 -2.95 -1.54
CA ARG A 8 4.42 -3.78 -2.74
C ARG A 8 3.81 -2.98 -3.88
N LEU A 9 4.50 -2.93 -5.01
CA LEU A 9 4.10 -2.05 -6.11
C LEU A 9 2.86 -2.58 -6.86
N SER A 10 2.66 -3.90 -6.93
CA SER A 10 1.56 -4.51 -7.69
C SER A 10 0.15 -4.14 -7.18
N ASP A 11 0.02 -3.88 -5.88
CA ASP A 11 -1.29 -3.65 -5.24
C ASP A 11 -1.28 -2.54 -4.17
N GLY A 12 -0.14 -1.86 -3.98
CA GLY A 12 0.02 -0.81 -2.98
C GLY A 12 -0.06 -1.33 -1.54
N LEU A 13 0.16 -2.63 -1.29
CA LEU A 13 0.12 -3.18 0.07
C LEU A 13 1.30 -2.64 0.89
N PRO A 14 1.08 -1.97 2.05
CA PRO A 14 2.17 -1.60 2.95
C PRO A 14 2.82 -2.85 3.52
N LEU A 15 4.15 -2.96 3.36
CA LEU A 15 4.95 -4.11 3.79
C LEU A 15 5.63 -3.84 5.12
N SER A 16 6.27 -2.67 5.25
CA SER A 16 6.96 -2.21 6.44
C SER A 16 7.09 -0.68 6.42
N GLY A 17 7.48 -0.10 7.54
CA GLY A 17 7.72 1.33 7.65
C GLY A 17 8.42 1.66 8.96
N SER A 18 9.14 2.77 8.95
CA SER A 18 9.77 3.33 10.16
C SER A 18 8.68 3.79 11.12
N SER A 19 8.74 3.34 12.37
CA SER A 19 7.95 3.89 13.45
C SER A 19 8.51 5.27 13.80
N ASP A 20 7.97 6.33 13.18
CA ASP A 20 8.46 7.70 13.44
C ASP A 20 7.81 8.25 14.71
N ASP A 21 8.62 8.78 15.63
CA ASP A 21 8.17 9.39 16.90
C ASP A 21 7.42 10.73 16.69
N SER A 22 7.54 11.35 15.51
CA SER A 22 6.94 12.65 15.20
C SER A 22 5.58 12.52 14.50
N ASN A 23 4.51 12.44 15.30
CA ASN A 23 3.12 12.54 14.82
C ASN A 23 2.71 14.00 14.46
N THR A 24 3.59 14.72 13.77
CA THR A 24 3.29 16.09 13.31
C THR A 24 2.23 16.05 12.21
N SER A 25 1.29 17.00 12.22
CA SER A 25 0.24 17.15 11.19
C SER A 25 0.81 17.15 9.75
N GLU A 26 1.99 17.76 9.58
CA GLU A 26 2.72 17.77 8.31
C GLU A 26 3.18 16.37 7.88
N MET A 27 3.81 15.59 8.77
CA MET A 27 4.27 14.23 8.48
C MET A 27 3.09 13.30 8.15
N ILE A 28 1.94 13.48 8.80
CA ILE A 28 0.70 12.76 8.47
C ILE A 28 0.26 13.09 7.04
N THR A 29 0.32 14.37 6.66
CA THR A 29 -0.02 14.81 5.31
C THR A 29 0.93 14.25 4.26
N LEU A 30 2.24 14.26 4.53
CA LEU A 30 3.27 13.67 3.65
C LEU A 30 3.09 12.15 3.49
N LYS A 31 2.79 11.43 4.57
CA LYS A 31 2.48 9.98 4.51
C LYS A 31 1.24 9.70 3.67
N ARG A 32 0.21 10.55 3.77
CA ARG A 32 -0.98 10.46 2.90
C ARG A 32 -0.63 10.69 1.43
N GLN A 33 0.17 11.71 1.13
CA GLN A 33 0.67 11.98 -0.23
C GLN A 33 1.51 10.81 -0.77
N CYS A 34 2.34 10.18 0.07
CA CYS A 34 3.08 8.98 -0.32
C CYS A 34 2.15 7.85 -0.74
N LYS A 35 1.02 7.64 -0.05
CA LYS A 35 0.03 6.63 -0.45
C LYS A 35 -0.57 6.94 -1.83
N GLN A 36 -0.86 8.21 -2.13
CA GLN A 36 -1.34 8.62 -3.45
C GLN A 36 -0.28 8.39 -4.54
N ILE A 37 0.99 8.67 -4.23
CA ILE A 37 2.13 8.37 -5.10
C ILE A 37 2.26 6.87 -5.37
N VAL A 38 2.12 6.02 -4.34
CA VAL A 38 2.15 4.54 -4.48
C VAL A 38 1.08 4.08 -5.46
N ASN A 39 -0.15 4.60 -5.34
CA ASN A 39 -1.24 4.27 -6.25
C ASN A 39 -0.94 4.70 -7.70
N THR A 40 -0.46 5.93 -7.91
CA THR A 40 -0.08 6.41 -9.25
C THR A 40 1.03 5.55 -9.85
N LEU A 41 2.09 5.25 -9.09
CA LEU A 41 3.23 4.45 -9.56
C LEU A 41 2.84 3.00 -9.85
N SER A 42 1.94 2.40 -9.06
CA SER A 42 1.46 1.04 -9.31
C SER A 42 0.82 0.89 -10.70
N ILE A 43 0.08 1.91 -11.13
CA ILE A 43 -0.60 1.93 -12.43
C ILE A 43 0.37 2.24 -13.55
N GLU A 44 1.23 3.27 -13.38
CA GLU A 44 2.29 3.60 -14.35
C GLU A 44 3.17 2.38 -14.62
N ARG A 45 3.50 1.61 -13.57
CA ARG A 45 4.27 0.38 -13.68
C ARG A 45 3.51 -0.71 -14.43
N GLY A 46 2.25 -0.96 -14.09
CA GLY A 46 1.43 -1.97 -14.77
C GLY A 46 1.26 -1.70 -16.27
N GLN A 47 1.15 -0.42 -16.66
CA GLN A 47 1.12 -0.01 -18.07
C GLN A 47 2.48 -0.26 -18.75
N ALA A 48 3.57 0.16 -18.11
CA ALA A 48 4.92 -0.05 -18.65
C ALA A 48 5.25 -1.55 -18.80
N GLU A 49 4.83 -2.40 -17.86
CA GLU A 49 5.04 -3.85 -17.92
C GLU A 49 4.26 -4.51 -19.05
N ALA A 50 3.05 -4.02 -19.34
CA ALA A 50 2.25 -4.47 -20.48
C ALA A 50 2.87 -4.07 -21.83
N GLU A 51 3.49 -2.89 -21.92
CA GLU A 51 4.13 -2.39 -23.14
C GLU A 51 5.51 -3.00 -23.38
N ALA A 52 6.28 -3.28 -22.32
CA ALA A 52 7.67 -3.74 -22.38
C ALA A 52 7.85 -5.27 -22.28
N ASN A 53 6.78 -6.07 -22.44
CA ASN A 53 6.79 -7.54 -22.25
C ASN A 53 7.43 -7.97 -20.91
N GLY A 54 7.17 -7.22 -19.83
CA GLY A 54 7.69 -7.50 -18.49
C GLY A 54 9.14 -7.07 -18.20
N ASN A 55 9.89 -6.55 -19.18
CA ASN A 55 11.27 -6.08 -18.98
C ASN A 55 11.33 -4.60 -18.64
N VAL A 56 10.78 -4.21 -17.48
CA VAL A 56 10.83 -2.81 -17.02
C VAL A 56 11.99 -2.63 -16.05
N GLU A 57 12.93 -1.75 -16.39
CA GLU A 57 14.08 -1.41 -15.53
C GLU A 57 13.61 -0.86 -14.17
N ASP A 58 14.44 -1.04 -13.15
CA ASP A 58 14.27 -0.41 -11.85
C ASP A 58 14.34 1.11 -11.99
N VAL A 59 13.52 1.83 -11.21
CA VAL A 59 13.36 3.28 -11.34
C VAL A 59 13.62 3.96 -10.01
N ALA A 60 14.50 4.96 -10.03
CA ALA A 60 14.77 5.86 -8.92
C ALA A 60 14.35 7.28 -9.30
N SER A 61 13.61 7.98 -8.43
CA SER A 61 13.17 9.36 -8.72
C SER A 61 12.87 10.15 -7.45
N SER A 62 12.93 11.48 -7.56
CA SER A 62 12.74 12.42 -6.46
C SER A 62 11.51 13.27 -6.75
N ILE A 63 10.66 13.44 -5.74
CA ILE A 63 9.46 14.25 -5.82
C ILE A 63 9.59 15.40 -4.81
N GLU A 64 9.75 16.61 -5.33
CA GLU A 64 9.94 17.81 -4.51
C GLU A 64 8.57 18.36 -4.07
N ASN A 65 8.38 18.56 -2.76
CA ASN A 65 7.22 19.23 -2.19
C ASN A 65 7.64 20.55 -1.53
N LYS A 66 7.74 21.59 -2.36
CA LYS A 66 8.12 22.95 -1.94
C LYS A 66 7.20 23.54 -0.88
N GLY A 67 5.93 23.12 -0.82
CA GLY A 67 4.97 23.60 0.18
C GLY A 67 5.27 23.12 1.60
N SER A 68 5.90 21.96 1.72
CA SER A 68 6.32 21.37 3.00
C SER A 68 7.82 21.57 3.32
N GLY A 69 8.65 21.97 2.34
CA GLY A 69 10.11 21.97 2.53
C GLY A 69 10.70 20.56 2.66
N HIS A 70 10.01 19.55 2.13
CA HIS A 70 10.43 18.15 2.13
C HIS A 70 10.56 17.62 0.69
N THR A 71 11.42 16.62 0.52
CA THR A 71 11.55 15.84 -0.71
C THR A 71 11.24 14.37 -0.42
N ILE A 72 10.44 13.78 -1.30
CA ILE A 72 10.08 12.36 -1.25
C ILE A 72 10.96 11.65 -2.29
N HIS A 73 11.88 10.82 -1.84
CA HIS A 73 12.69 9.98 -2.71
C HIS A 73 12.09 8.58 -2.75
N TYR A 74 12.08 7.96 -3.93
CA TYR A 74 11.70 6.57 -4.06
C TYR A 74 12.61 5.77 -4.99
N LEU A 75 12.68 4.47 -4.71
CA LEU A 75 13.35 3.44 -5.47
C LEU A 75 12.38 2.28 -5.69
N ILE A 76 12.22 1.84 -6.93
CA ILE A 76 11.50 0.62 -7.27
C ILE A 76 12.55 -0.44 -7.57
N ALA A 77 12.51 -1.55 -6.83
CA ALA A 77 13.38 -2.70 -7.08
C ALA A 77 12.61 -4.01 -6.84
N SER A 78 12.70 -4.94 -7.80
CA SER A 78 12.07 -6.28 -7.71
C SER A 78 10.58 -6.26 -7.31
N GLY A 79 9.81 -5.31 -7.86
CA GLY A 79 8.37 -5.17 -7.58
C GLY A 79 8.02 -4.57 -6.20
N VAL A 80 9.02 -4.06 -5.48
CA VAL A 80 8.86 -3.34 -4.21
C VAL A 80 9.19 -1.87 -4.40
N LEU A 81 8.38 -1.01 -3.81
CA LEU A 81 8.55 0.44 -3.77
C LEU A 81 9.06 0.86 -2.39
N TYR A 82 10.28 1.41 -2.36
CA TYR A 82 10.94 1.95 -1.18
C TYR A 82 10.87 3.46 -1.24
N ILE A 83 10.32 4.09 -0.19
CA ILE A 83 10.12 5.54 -0.11
C ILE A 83 10.84 6.07 1.12
N CYS A 84 11.57 7.17 0.99
CA CYS A 84 12.05 7.94 2.13
C CYS A 84 11.70 9.43 2.01
N ILE A 85 11.34 10.02 3.15
CA ILE A 85 11.04 11.44 3.29
C ILE A 85 12.24 12.12 3.94
N THR A 86 12.71 13.20 3.33
CA THR A 86 13.82 14.01 3.83
C THR A 86 13.50 15.50 3.77
N PRO A 87 14.18 16.32 4.58
CA PRO A 87 14.22 17.76 4.35
C PRO A 87 14.71 18.06 2.92
N GLU A 88 14.23 19.15 2.32
CA GLU A 88 14.59 19.57 0.96
C GLU A 88 16.10 19.75 0.77
N LYS A 89 16.83 20.15 1.82
CA LYS A 89 18.28 20.35 1.78
C LYS A 89 19.10 19.06 1.86
N PHE A 90 18.46 17.91 2.02
CA PHE A 90 19.16 16.64 2.17
C PHE A 90 19.77 16.17 0.84
N PRO A 91 21.03 15.70 0.80
CA PRO A 91 21.66 15.28 -0.45
C PRO A 91 20.93 14.10 -1.12
N LYS A 92 20.49 14.28 -2.37
CA LYS A 92 19.76 13.26 -3.15
C LYS A 92 20.54 11.95 -3.27
N LYS A 93 21.84 12.04 -3.58
CA LYS A 93 22.74 10.88 -3.73
C LYS A 93 22.75 10.01 -2.46
N LEU A 94 22.82 10.66 -1.31
CA LEU A 94 22.82 9.99 -0.01
C LEU A 94 21.45 9.34 0.28
N ALA A 95 20.35 9.95 -0.16
CA ALA A 95 19.02 9.35 -0.06
C ALA A 95 18.86 8.08 -0.91
N TYR A 96 19.43 8.06 -2.11
CA TYR A 96 19.42 6.85 -2.93
C TYR A 96 20.34 5.76 -2.41
N SER A 97 21.52 6.12 -1.89
CA SER A 97 22.40 5.15 -1.24
C SER A 97 21.69 4.48 -0.05
N TYR A 98 20.99 5.26 0.78
CA TYR A 98 20.14 4.76 1.85
C TYR A 98 19.05 3.80 1.35
N LEU A 99 18.31 4.19 0.32
CA LEU A 99 17.24 3.35 -0.26
C LEU A 99 17.79 2.07 -0.89
N SER A 100 18.97 2.12 -1.50
CA SER A 100 19.64 0.97 -2.12
C SER A 100 20.12 -0.05 -1.08
N GLU A 101 20.67 0.41 0.04
CA GLU A 101 21.03 -0.46 1.16
C GLU A 101 19.78 -1.15 1.73
N ILE A 102 18.70 -0.39 1.91
CA ILE A 102 17.41 -0.93 2.36
C ILE A 102 16.84 -1.94 1.39
N SER A 103 16.85 -1.67 0.08
CA SER A 103 16.30 -2.59 -0.92
C SER A 103 17.08 -3.89 -0.96
N THR A 104 18.41 -3.81 -0.82
CA THR A 104 19.29 -4.98 -0.80
C THR A 104 19.00 -5.87 0.41
N GLU A 105 18.98 -5.28 1.60
CA GLU A 105 18.72 -6.04 2.83
C GLU A 105 17.29 -6.59 2.87
N PHE A 106 16.30 -5.78 2.50
CA PHE A 106 14.90 -6.21 2.48
C PHE A 106 14.66 -7.33 1.47
N GLY A 107 15.25 -7.22 0.27
CA GLY A 107 15.20 -8.26 -0.75
C GLY A 107 15.89 -9.55 -0.30
N HIS A 108 17.04 -9.45 0.38
CA HIS A 108 17.75 -10.59 0.93
C HIS A 108 16.94 -11.32 2.03
N VAL A 109 16.33 -10.58 2.95
CA VAL A 109 15.61 -11.17 4.09
C VAL A 109 14.20 -11.66 3.73
N TYR A 110 13.46 -10.89 2.91
CA TYR A 110 12.02 -11.13 2.67
C TYR A 110 11.65 -11.38 1.21
N GLY A 111 12.59 -11.30 0.27
CA GLY A 111 12.30 -11.38 -1.18
C GLY A 111 11.49 -12.62 -1.59
N ALA A 112 11.81 -13.78 -1.01
CA ALA A 112 11.08 -15.02 -1.28
C ALA A 112 9.62 -14.99 -0.79
N ASP A 113 9.36 -14.35 0.35
CA ASP A 113 8.03 -14.27 0.96
C ASP A 113 7.09 -13.29 0.27
N LEU A 114 7.61 -12.34 -0.52
CA LEU A 114 6.84 -11.30 -1.21
C LEU A 114 5.82 -11.84 -2.23
N THR A 115 6.12 -13.00 -2.81
CA THR A 115 5.26 -13.67 -3.80
C THR A 115 4.10 -14.44 -3.17
N ARG A 116 4.09 -14.60 -1.85
CA ARG A 116 3.05 -15.36 -1.15
C ARG A 116 1.70 -14.68 -1.24
N THR A 117 0.68 -15.49 -1.53
CA THR A 117 -0.71 -15.03 -1.50
C THR A 117 -1.17 -14.79 -0.06
N GLY A 118 -1.90 -13.70 0.19
CA GLY A 118 -2.51 -13.45 1.50
C GLY A 118 -1.63 -12.71 2.53
N LEU A 119 -0.59 -12.01 2.08
CA LEU A 119 0.18 -11.10 2.95
C LEU A 119 -0.74 -10.03 3.56
N LYS A 120 -0.52 -9.74 4.85
CA LYS A 120 -1.26 -8.70 5.58
C LYS A 120 -0.53 -7.36 5.47
N PRO A 121 -1.25 -6.23 5.63
CA PRO A 121 -0.62 -4.93 5.83
C PRO A 121 0.40 -4.98 6.97
N TYR A 122 1.59 -4.42 6.73
CA TYR A 122 2.69 -4.35 7.70
C TYR A 122 3.14 -5.74 8.21
N GLN A 123 3.10 -6.76 7.36
CA GLN A 123 3.54 -8.12 7.73
C GLN A 123 5.03 -8.18 8.14
N PHE A 124 5.86 -7.26 7.65
CA PHE A 124 7.31 -7.24 7.83
C PHE A 124 7.78 -6.14 8.80
N MET A 125 7.00 -5.86 9.85
CA MET A 125 7.33 -4.83 10.85
C MET A 125 8.64 -5.09 11.60
N GLN A 126 9.13 -6.34 11.67
CA GLN A 126 10.41 -6.61 12.33
C GLN A 126 11.60 -5.88 11.65
N PHE A 127 11.44 -5.50 10.38
CA PHE A 127 12.46 -4.75 9.63
C PHE A 127 12.66 -3.31 10.14
N ASP A 128 11.75 -2.77 10.96
CA ASP A 128 11.85 -1.43 11.54
C ASP A 128 13.15 -1.22 12.35
N SER A 129 13.66 -2.27 13.00
CA SER A 129 14.94 -2.21 13.72
C SER A 129 16.13 -1.92 12.79
N PHE A 130 16.11 -2.48 11.58
CA PHE A 130 17.14 -2.20 10.57
C PHE A 130 16.98 -0.79 10.03
N LEU A 131 15.76 -0.40 9.65
CA LEU A 131 15.43 0.96 9.19
C LEU A 131 15.91 2.03 10.19
N SER A 132 15.62 1.83 11.47
CA SER A 132 16.00 2.76 12.54
C SER A 132 17.52 2.90 12.69
N LYS A 133 18.28 1.81 12.56
CA LYS A 133 19.75 1.83 12.63
C LYS A 133 20.34 2.55 11.43
N THR A 134 19.95 2.14 10.23
CA THR A 134 20.45 2.72 8.97
C THR A 134 20.07 4.20 8.85
N LYS A 135 18.84 4.58 9.25
CA LYS A 135 18.41 5.98 9.34
C LYS A 135 19.36 6.83 10.19
N LYS A 136 19.82 6.34 11.34
CA LYS A 136 20.75 7.07 12.23
C LYS A 136 22.11 7.26 11.56
N ILE A 137 22.65 6.20 10.94
CA ILE A 137 23.93 6.24 10.22
C ILE A 137 23.91 7.30 9.12
N TYR A 138 22.86 7.30 8.30
CA TYR A 138 22.70 8.23 7.17
C TYR A 138 22.29 9.65 7.60
N SER A 139 21.91 9.86 8.87
CA SER A 139 21.58 11.19 9.40
C SER A 139 22.73 11.83 10.18
N ASP A 140 23.79 11.08 10.54
CA ASP A 140 24.98 11.63 11.20
C ASP A 140 25.90 12.30 10.18
N SER A 141 26.02 13.64 10.27
CA SER A 141 26.80 14.47 9.35
C SER A 141 28.27 14.07 9.21
N ARG A 142 28.87 13.46 10.24
CA ARG A 142 30.26 12.98 10.19
C ARG A 142 30.37 11.77 9.29
N VAL A 143 29.39 10.89 9.35
CA VAL A 143 29.32 9.66 8.54
C VAL A 143 28.98 10.00 7.09
N GLN A 144 28.09 10.98 6.86
CA GLN A 144 27.75 11.48 5.53
C GLN A 144 29.00 11.88 4.73
N SER A 145 29.92 12.64 5.34
CA SER A 145 31.15 13.10 4.67
C SER A 145 32.09 11.96 4.24
N ASN A 146 32.02 10.81 4.91
CA ASN A 146 32.81 9.62 4.59
C ASN A 146 32.08 8.74 3.55
N LEU A 147 30.76 8.57 3.70
CA LEU A 147 29.93 7.86 2.74
C LEU A 147 29.92 8.55 1.38
N ASP A 148 29.89 9.88 1.34
CA ASP A 148 29.93 10.65 0.09
C ASP A 148 31.24 10.46 -0.68
N LYS A 149 32.36 10.26 0.04
CA LYS A 149 33.67 9.95 -0.55
C LYS A 149 33.76 8.51 -1.04
N MET A 150 33.10 7.56 -0.36
CA MET A 150 33.09 6.14 -0.74
C MET A 150 32.08 5.83 -1.85
N ASN A 151 31.02 6.62 -1.98
CA ASN A 151 29.98 6.44 -3.00
C ASN A 151 30.35 7.03 -4.38
N SER A 152 31.63 7.23 -4.71
CA SER A 152 32.05 7.72 -6.05
C SER A 152 31.61 6.80 -7.19
N ASP A 153 31.25 5.55 -6.87
CA ASP A 153 31.00 4.47 -7.84
C ASP A 153 29.51 4.25 -8.15
N LEU A 154 28.62 5.15 -7.68
CA LEU A 154 27.19 5.15 -8.06
C LEU A 154 26.97 5.69 -9.49
N SER A 155 27.76 5.25 -10.47
CA SER A 155 27.58 5.56 -11.89
C SER A 155 26.32 4.95 -12.49
N ASP A 156 25.72 3.97 -11.82
CA ASP A 156 24.60 3.18 -12.36
C ASP A 156 23.21 3.57 -11.84
N VAL A 157 23.07 4.64 -11.05
CA VAL A 157 21.73 5.23 -10.78
C VAL A 157 21.33 6.07 -12.00
N LYS A 158 21.06 5.36 -13.09
CA LYS A 158 20.50 5.84 -14.35
C LYS A 158 19.33 6.77 -14.04
N LEU A 159 19.51 8.06 -14.36
CA LEU A 159 18.49 9.10 -14.42
C LEU A 159 17.60 9.23 -13.17
N ILE A 160 18.13 9.87 -12.11
CA ILE A 160 17.28 10.46 -11.07
C ILE A 160 16.40 11.52 -11.72
N MET A 161 15.17 11.16 -12.07
CA MET A 161 14.20 12.10 -12.63
C MET A 161 13.55 12.87 -11.48
N ASN A 162 13.60 14.20 -11.56
CA ASN A 162 12.87 15.06 -10.64
C ASN A 162 11.44 15.22 -11.17
N LYS A 163 10.45 14.93 -10.35
CA LYS A 163 9.03 15.15 -10.64
C LYS A 163 8.46 16.16 -9.64
N ASN A 164 7.52 17.00 -10.07
CA ASN A 164 6.76 17.84 -9.15
C ASN A 164 5.68 16.97 -8.46
N ILE A 165 5.47 17.19 -7.16
CA ILE A 165 4.43 16.49 -6.41
C ILE A 165 3.03 16.72 -6.97
N GLU A 166 2.73 17.90 -7.52
CA GLU A 166 1.40 18.23 -8.04
C GLU A 166 0.95 17.30 -9.18
N SER A 167 1.86 16.94 -10.09
CA SER A 167 1.54 16.05 -11.22
C SER A 167 1.28 14.61 -10.76
N MET A 168 1.91 14.19 -9.67
CA MET A 168 1.73 12.88 -9.05
C MET A 168 0.44 12.80 -8.23
N LEU A 169 0.10 13.87 -7.50
CA LEU A 169 -1.10 13.93 -6.66
C LEU A 169 -2.38 14.11 -7.47
N TYR A 170 -2.36 14.91 -8.55
CA TYR A 170 -3.54 15.11 -9.40
C TYR A 170 -4.04 13.80 -10.03
N ARG A 171 -3.11 12.91 -10.39
CA ARG A 171 -3.42 11.56 -10.88
C ARG A 171 -3.95 10.66 -9.76
N GLY A 172 -3.34 10.70 -8.58
CA GLY A 172 -3.73 9.92 -7.40
C GLY A 172 -5.13 10.28 -6.85
N ASP A 173 -5.53 11.56 -6.89
CA ASP A 173 -6.80 12.04 -6.32
C ASP A 173 -8.03 11.62 -7.14
N SER A 174 -7.86 11.36 -8.44
CA SER A 174 -8.88 10.74 -9.30
C SER A 174 -9.02 9.24 -9.01
N LEU A 175 -7.93 8.59 -8.60
CA LEU A 175 -7.85 7.15 -8.35
C LEU A 175 -8.39 6.75 -6.98
N ASP A 176 -8.08 7.51 -5.92
CA ASP A 176 -8.64 7.25 -4.58
C ASP A 176 -10.18 7.33 -4.59
N LYS A 177 -10.74 8.29 -5.34
CA LYS A 177 -12.21 8.39 -5.54
C LYS A 177 -12.77 7.16 -6.26
N LEU A 178 -12.04 6.59 -7.22
CA LEU A 178 -12.44 5.36 -7.92
C LEU A 178 -12.33 4.11 -7.05
N GLN A 179 -11.31 4.02 -6.20
CA GLN A 179 -11.13 2.90 -5.27
C GLN A 179 -12.20 2.92 -4.19
N ASP A 180 -12.50 4.09 -3.61
CA ASP A 180 -13.60 4.25 -2.66
C ASP A 180 -14.96 3.98 -3.30
N LEU A 181 -15.19 4.42 -4.54
CA LEU A 181 -16.40 4.11 -5.29
C LEU A 181 -16.52 2.60 -5.55
N SER A 182 -15.44 1.93 -5.97
CA SER A 182 -15.41 0.48 -6.24
C SER A 182 -15.57 -0.36 -4.96
N GLN A 183 -14.92 0.03 -3.86
CA GLN A 183 -15.09 -0.64 -2.56
C GLN A 183 -16.51 -0.43 -2.01
N ASN A 184 -17.05 0.78 -2.11
CA ASN A 184 -18.45 1.04 -1.75
C ASN A 184 -19.42 0.27 -2.63
N LEU A 185 -19.21 0.19 -3.95
CA LEU A 185 -20.02 -0.60 -4.87
C LEU A 185 -19.96 -2.09 -4.50
N LYS A 186 -18.78 -2.65 -4.24
CA LYS A 186 -18.61 -4.05 -3.81
C LYS A 186 -19.25 -4.34 -2.45
N LEU A 187 -19.17 -3.40 -1.51
CA LEU A 187 -19.84 -3.47 -0.20
C LEU A 187 -21.36 -3.36 -0.34
N GLN A 188 -21.85 -2.44 -1.16
CA GLN A 188 -23.25 -2.28 -1.52
C GLN A 188 -23.76 -3.57 -2.17
N SER A 189 -23.09 -4.12 -3.19
CA SER A 189 -23.47 -5.38 -3.85
C SER A 189 -23.53 -6.56 -2.88
N LYS A 190 -22.58 -6.69 -1.93
CA LYS A 190 -22.66 -7.72 -0.88
C LYS A 190 -23.86 -7.50 0.06
N LYS A 191 -24.17 -6.25 0.42
CA LYS A 191 -25.36 -5.90 1.23
C LYS A 191 -26.66 -6.20 0.48
N TYR A 192 -26.76 -5.82 -0.80
CA TYR A 192 -27.89 -6.10 -1.68
C TYR A 192 -28.10 -7.60 -1.87
N ARG A 193 -27.04 -8.39 -2.10
CA ARG A 193 -27.13 -9.86 -2.19
C ARG A 193 -27.69 -10.49 -0.91
N LYS A 194 -27.20 -10.06 0.25
CA LYS A 194 -27.70 -10.54 1.56
C LYS A 194 -29.13 -10.09 1.82
N TYR A 195 -29.50 -8.88 1.42
CA TYR A 195 -30.85 -8.34 1.57
C TYR A 195 -31.86 -9.10 0.68
N ALA A 196 -31.52 -9.33 -0.59
CA ALA A 196 -32.33 -10.11 -1.52
C ALA A 196 -32.55 -11.56 -1.04
N GLN A 197 -31.51 -12.21 -0.51
CA GLN A 197 -31.64 -13.56 0.08
C GLN A 197 -32.59 -13.58 1.29
N ARG A 198 -32.51 -12.57 2.17
CA ARG A 198 -33.42 -12.44 3.32
C ARG A 198 -34.86 -12.16 2.88
N ILE A 199 -35.07 -11.40 1.81
CA ILE A 199 -36.40 -11.17 1.23
C ILE A 199 -36.97 -12.49 0.72
N ASN A 200 -36.20 -13.25 -0.08
CA ASN A 200 -36.66 -14.54 -0.60
C ASN A 200 -37.03 -15.53 0.52
N PHE A 201 -36.25 -15.57 1.60
CA PHE A 201 -36.56 -16.42 2.75
C PHE A 201 -37.82 -15.97 3.51
N LYS A 202 -38.00 -14.66 3.69
CA LYS A 202 -39.23 -14.10 4.29
C LYS A 202 -40.47 -14.37 3.45
N LEU A 203 -40.35 -14.31 2.12
CA LEU A 203 -41.45 -14.63 1.20
C LEU A 203 -41.82 -16.11 1.27
N LEU A 204 -40.82 -17.01 1.29
CA LEU A 204 -41.04 -18.44 1.48
C LEU A 204 -41.74 -18.74 2.81
N ILE A 205 -41.25 -18.18 3.93
CA ILE A 205 -41.91 -18.36 5.23
C ILE A 205 -43.36 -17.90 5.19
N LYS A 206 -43.64 -16.72 4.63
CA LYS A 206 -45.01 -16.20 4.53
C LYS A 206 -45.92 -17.10 3.69
N GLN A 207 -45.40 -17.71 2.62
CA GLN A 207 -46.18 -18.59 1.75
C GLN A 207 -46.51 -19.94 2.41
N TYR A 208 -45.56 -20.54 3.15
CA TYR A 208 -45.72 -21.88 3.71
C TYR A 208 -46.32 -21.91 5.13
N MET A 209 -46.23 -20.81 5.88
CA MET A 209 -46.75 -20.73 7.25
C MET A 209 -48.25 -21.11 7.40
N PRO A 210 -49.20 -20.64 6.56
CA PRO A 210 -50.60 -21.05 6.69
C PRO A 210 -50.83 -22.53 6.39
N VAL A 211 -50.07 -23.12 5.46
CA VAL A 211 -50.17 -24.53 5.11
C VAL A 211 -49.72 -25.41 6.27
N VAL A 212 -48.61 -25.04 6.94
CA VAL A 212 -48.10 -25.77 8.10
C VAL A 212 -49.09 -25.71 9.28
N ILE A 213 -49.72 -24.57 9.52
CA ILE A 213 -50.73 -24.43 10.59
C ILE A 213 -51.93 -25.34 10.34
N VAL A 214 -52.47 -25.36 9.12
CA VAL A 214 -53.60 -26.22 8.77
C VAL A 214 -53.21 -27.70 8.90
N ALA A 215 -52.04 -28.09 8.41
CA ALA A 215 -51.55 -29.46 8.54
C ALA A 215 -51.41 -29.90 10.01
N LEU A 216 -50.90 -29.03 10.89
CA LEU A 216 -50.78 -29.30 12.32
C LEU A 216 -52.14 -29.47 13.01
N LEU A 217 -53.13 -28.65 12.66
CA LEU A 217 -54.50 -28.78 13.19
C LEU A 217 -55.14 -30.10 12.77
N VAL A 218 -55.00 -30.49 11.51
CA VAL A 218 -55.49 -31.79 11.01
C VAL A 218 -54.81 -32.95 11.75
N LEU A 219 -53.49 -32.88 11.94
CA LEU A 219 -52.72 -33.89 12.68
C LEU A 219 -53.18 -34.03 14.15
N LEU A 220 -53.45 -32.91 14.83
CA LEU A 220 -53.96 -32.92 16.20
C LEU A 220 -55.36 -33.55 16.31
N ILE A 221 -56.24 -33.27 15.35
CA ILE A 221 -57.59 -33.88 15.32
C ILE A 221 -57.47 -35.39 15.11
N LEU A 222 -56.63 -35.83 14.17
CA LEU A 222 -56.39 -37.25 13.92
C LEU A 222 -55.78 -37.95 15.14
N TYR A 223 -54.81 -37.32 15.82
CA TYR A 223 -54.20 -37.86 17.02
C TYR A 223 -55.24 -38.08 18.14
N ARG A 224 -56.10 -37.08 18.38
CA ARG A 224 -57.17 -37.16 19.39
C ARG A 224 -58.29 -38.14 19.03
N PHE A 225 -58.43 -38.48 17.75
CA PHE A 225 -59.38 -39.48 17.30
C PHE A 225 -58.82 -40.91 17.39
N LEU A 226 -57.51 -41.07 17.18
CA LEU A 226 -56.84 -42.38 17.18
C LEU A 226 -56.42 -42.86 18.58
N PHE A 227 -56.25 -41.94 19.55
CA PHE A 227 -55.81 -42.21 20.92
C PHE A 227 -56.74 -41.54 21.94
#